data_AF-A0A8C1L2H3-F1
#
_entry.id   AF-A0A8C1L2H3-F1
#
_cell.length_a   1.000
_cell.length_b   1.000
_cell.length_c   1.000
_cell.angle_alpha   90.00
_cell.angle_beta   90.00
_cell.angle_gamma   90.00
#
_symmetry.space_group_name_H-M   'P 1'
#
loop_
_entity.id
_entity.type
_entity.pdbx_description
1 polymer ?
#
loop_
_entity_poly.entity_id
_entity_poly.type
_entity_poly.pdbx_seq_one_letter_code
_entity_poly.pdbx_strand_id
1 'polypeptide(L)'
;MSALCLDFLYRKLLTPRQIPCMCEHTWQYWIFATSSCSGPAHDQECMELNATRPDAVVPPVEITLYYESLCPGCRAFLTEQLFPTWILLKDIMNVNLVPFGNAKELPEDNIFSCQHGEPECYINIVEVSLLANNADYTFPVIYCMESSADILKSAKPCLQLFAPFVKWQTIESCTRGEFGHRLMHQNAVKTQALKPAHLHVPWITFNGEYTNEWEDKAMSTLFNIVCILYKVCTCFHFYHF
;
A
#
# COMPACT_ATOMS: atom_id res chain seq x y z
N MET A 1 15.29 9.56 9.95
CA MET A 1 15.09 8.11 9.77
C MET A 1 15.02 7.44 11.14
N SER A 2 14.08 6.52 11.40
CA SER A 2 14.06 5.78 12.68
C SER A 2 15.09 4.64 12.70
N ALA A 3 15.59 4.28 13.89
CA ALA A 3 16.50 3.15 14.05
C ALA A 3 15.83 1.82 13.64
N LEU A 4 14.54 1.66 13.92
CA LEU A 4 13.77 0.45 13.61
C LEU A 4 13.61 0.22 12.12
N CYS A 5 13.31 1.28 11.35
CA CYS A 5 13.21 1.16 9.90
C CYS A 5 14.57 0.90 9.26
N LEU A 6 15.63 1.57 9.75
CA LEU A 6 17.00 1.34 9.28
C LEU A 6 17.45 -0.09 9.56
N ASP A 7 17.17 -0.61 10.75
CA ASP A 7 17.47 -1.98 11.14
C ASP A 7 16.68 -2.99 10.30
N PHE A 8 15.38 -2.74 10.08
CA PHE A 8 14.57 -3.53 9.14
C PHE A 8 15.15 -3.54 7.72
N LEU A 9 15.45 -2.37 7.16
CA LEU A 9 16.05 -2.22 5.84
C LEU A 9 17.43 -2.87 5.75
N TYR A 10 18.26 -2.69 6.77
CA TYR A 10 19.60 -3.28 6.86
C TYR A 10 19.50 -4.81 6.85
N ARG A 11 18.59 -5.39 7.64
CA ARG A 11 18.32 -6.83 7.65
C ARG A 11 17.82 -7.30 6.29
N LYS A 12 16.89 -6.59 5.66
CA LYS A 12 16.32 -6.94 4.35
C LYS A 12 17.33 -6.84 3.19
N LEU A 13 18.24 -5.86 3.23
CA LEU A 13 19.24 -5.63 2.17
C LEU A 13 20.50 -6.48 2.33
N LEU A 14 20.84 -6.93 3.54
CA LEU A 14 22.05 -7.72 3.82
C LEU A 14 21.81 -9.22 3.95
N THR A 15 20.56 -9.68 3.88
CA THR A 15 20.28 -11.10 3.62
C THR A 15 20.42 -11.40 2.12
N PRO A 16 21.65 -11.71 1.68
CA PRO A 16 21.86 -12.97 0.97
C PRO A 16 23.23 -13.62 1.30
N ARG A 17 23.20 -14.82 1.93
CA ARG A 17 24.34 -15.68 2.33
C ARG A 17 25.38 -15.00 3.25
N GLN A 18 25.55 -15.52 4.46
CA GLN A 18 26.62 -15.19 5.44
C GLN A 18 26.32 -14.03 6.39
N ILE A 19 25.41 -14.24 7.35
CA ILE A 19 25.69 -13.76 8.70
C ILE A 19 26.36 -14.95 9.42
N PRO A 20 27.63 -14.87 9.83
CA PRO A 20 28.22 -15.93 10.64
C PRO A 20 27.56 -15.89 12.02
N CYS A 21 26.72 -16.88 12.32
CA CYS A 21 26.30 -17.13 13.69
C CYS A 21 27.55 -17.50 14.51
N MET A 22 28.05 -16.57 15.33
CA MET A 22 28.97 -16.91 16.41
C MET A 22 28.17 -17.65 17.49
N CYS A 23 28.27 -18.98 17.49
CA CYS A 23 27.79 -19.79 18.60
C CYS A 23 28.86 -19.80 19.70
N GLU A 24 28.69 -18.99 20.74
CA GLU A 24 29.30 -19.30 22.03
C GLU A 24 28.51 -20.43 22.68
N HIS A 25 29.12 -21.62 22.69
CA HIS A 25 28.55 -22.79 23.36
C HIS A 25 28.51 -22.57 24.88
N THR A 26 27.31 -22.43 25.45
CA THR A 26 27.02 -23.02 26.76
C THR A 26 25.60 -23.58 26.80
N TRP A 27 25.50 -24.81 27.27
CA TRP A 27 24.30 -25.63 27.33
C TRP A 27 23.31 -25.12 28.39
N GLN A 28 22.01 -25.10 28.08
CA GLN A 28 20.92 -25.80 28.84
C GLN A 28 19.50 -25.27 28.51
N TYR A 29 18.72 -26.13 27.84
CA TYR A 29 17.30 -26.52 28.06
C TYR A 29 16.05 -25.65 27.74
N TRP A 30 15.19 -26.25 26.86
CA TRP A 30 13.68 -26.39 26.83
C TRP A 30 12.79 -25.12 26.61
N ILE A 31 11.67 -25.04 25.85
CA ILE A 31 10.70 -25.94 25.17
C ILE A 31 9.78 -25.14 24.18
N PHE A 32 9.55 -25.70 22.97
CA PHE A 32 8.42 -25.70 21.99
C PHE A 32 7.59 -24.47 21.53
N ALA A 33 7.47 -24.35 20.19
CA ALA A 33 6.18 -24.47 19.47
C ALA A 33 6.35 -24.98 18.01
N THR A 34 5.93 -26.24 17.79
CA THR A 34 5.36 -26.90 16.59
C THR A 34 5.75 -26.34 15.20
N SER A 35 6.49 -26.99 14.31
CA SER A 35 6.55 -28.40 13.88
C SER A 35 7.93 -28.70 13.26
N SER A 36 8.38 -29.95 13.35
CA SER A 36 9.69 -30.45 12.93
C SER A 36 10.15 -30.01 11.53
N CYS A 37 11.19 -29.17 11.47
CA CYS A 37 11.97 -28.91 10.25
C CYS A 37 13.45 -29.23 10.53
N SER A 38 13.78 -30.51 10.70
CA SER A 38 15.14 -30.92 11.06
C SER A 38 16.03 -31.07 9.82
N GLY A 39 16.83 -30.05 9.53
CA GLY A 39 17.93 -30.08 8.57
C GLY A 39 18.72 -28.75 8.54
N PRO A 40 20.07 -28.77 8.50
CA PRO A 40 20.90 -27.57 8.69
C PRO A 40 20.69 -26.47 7.62
N ALA A 41 20.23 -26.82 6.42
CA ALA A 41 19.87 -25.83 5.39
C ALA A 41 18.51 -25.16 5.65
N HIS A 42 17.58 -25.88 6.29
CA HIS A 42 16.23 -25.42 6.57
C HIS A 42 16.17 -24.57 7.84
N ASP A 43 17.04 -24.85 8.81
CA ASP A 43 17.23 -24.04 10.02
C ASP A 43 17.80 -22.65 9.67
N GLN A 44 18.72 -22.58 8.71
CA GLN A 44 19.28 -21.31 8.24
C GLN A 44 18.22 -20.45 7.54
N GLU A 45 17.40 -21.04 6.67
CA GLU A 45 16.31 -20.34 5.98
C GLU A 45 15.26 -19.80 6.96
N CYS A 46 14.88 -20.57 7.99
CA CYS A 46 13.97 -20.10 9.04
C CYS A 46 14.56 -18.97 9.91
N MET A 47 15.87 -19.01 10.20
CA MET A 47 16.54 -17.93 10.94
C MET A 47 16.66 -16.65 10.09
N GLU A 48 16.97 -16.77 8.80
CA GLU A 48 17.03 -15.64 7.85
C GLU A 48 15.63 -14.99 7.65
N LEU A 49 14.58 -15.80 7.58
CA LEU A 49 13.19 -15.33 7.53
C LEU A 49 12.77 -14.62 8.82
N ASN A 50 13.14 -15.13 10.00
CA ASN A 50 12.83 -14.48 11.28
C ASN A 50 13.59 -13.16 11.47
N ALA A 51 14.81 -13.05 10.95
CA ALA A 51 15.59 -11.82 11.02
C ALA A 51 15.03 -10.70 10.12
N THR A 52 14.40 -11.05 9.01
CA THR A 52 13.85 -10.08 8.04
C THR A 52 12.38 -9.72 8.30
N ARG A 53 11.71 -10.43 9.21
CA ARG A 53 10.31 -10.19 9.54
C ARG A 53 10.12 -8.84 10.26
N PRO A 54 9.05 -8.08 9.93
CA PRO A 54 8.57 -6.98 10.77
C PRO A 54 8.36 -7.42 12.21
N ASP A 55 8.56 -6.49 13.14
CA ASP A 55 8.26 -6.76 14.54
C ASP A 55 6.73 -6.86 14.71
N ALA A 56 6.25 -8.02 15.16
CA ALA A 56 4.83 -8.31 15.28
C ALA A 56 4.11 -7.39 16.28
N VAL A 57 4.83 -6.72 17.18
CA VAL A 57 4.23 -5.75 18.11
C VAL A 57 4.14 -4.33 17.54
N VAL A 58 4.76 -4.05 16.39
CA VAL A 58 4.72 -2.73 15.75
C VAL A 58 3.72 -2.76 14.60
N PRO A 59 2.63 -1.97 14.67
CA PRO A 59 1.69 -1.91 13.55
C PRO A 59 2.38 -1.31 12.31
N PRO A 60 2.04 -1.79 11.10
CA PRO A 60 2.51 -1.17 9.87
C PRO A 60 1.99 0.27 9.76
N VAL A 61 2.73 1.10 9.06
CA VAL A 61 2.28 2.47 8.75
C VAL A 61 1.18 2.40 7.70
N GLU A 62 -0.02 2.85 8.04
CA GLU A 62 -1.12 2.96 7.09
C GLU A 62 -0.95 4.21 6.24
N ILE A 63 -0.93 4.03 4.91
CA ILE A 63 -0.92 5.13 3.95
C ILE A 63 -2.17 5.01 3.11
N THR A 64 -3.00 6.05 3.12
CA THR A 64 -4.16 6.12 2.22
C THR A 64 -3.96 7.24 1.23
N LEU A 65 -4.04 6.90 -0.06
CA LEU A 65 -3.96 7.83 -1.18
C LEU A 65 -5.37 8.02 -1.75
N TYR A 66 -5.89 9.24 -1.68
CA TYR A 66 -7.10 9.67 -2.38
C TYR A 66 -6.66 10.41 -3.65
N TYR A 67 -7.11 9.93 -4.81
CA TYR A 67 -6.59 10.38 -6.10
C TYR A 67 -7.60 10.24 -7.24
N GLU A 68 -7.22 10.76 -8.41
CA GLU A 68 -7.96 10.65 -9.67
C GLU A 68 -7.03 10.09 -10.76
N SER A 69 -7.54 9.16 -11.57
CA SER A 69 -6.73 8.42 -12.53
C SER A 69 -6.10 9.26 -13.65
N LEU A 70 -6.64 10.45 -13.96
CA LEU A 70 -6.08 11.34 -14.99
C LEU A 70 -5.35 12.56 -14.42
N CYS A 71 -5.28 12.72 -13.11
CA CYS A 71 -4.60 13.86 -12.47
C CYS A 71 -3.07 13.71 -12.49
N PRO A 72 -2.30 14.54 -13.23
CA PRO A 72 -0.85 14.36 -13.38
C PRO A 72 -0.06 14.26 -12.06
N GLY A 73 -0.44 15.06 -11.05
CA GLY A 73 0.19 15.02 -9.74
C GLY A 73 -0.07 13.73 -8.98
N CYS A 74 -1.26 13.15 -9.13
CA CYS A 74 -1.61 11.84 -8.56
C CYS A 74 -0.77 10.74 -9.17
N ARG A 75 -0.65 10.75 -10.51
CA ARG A 75 0.12 9.77 -11.27
C ARG A 75 1.60 9.82 -10.91
N ALA A 76 2.17 11.03 -10.83
CA ALA A 76 3.55 11.24 -10.41
C ALA A 76 3.79 10.70 -8.99
N PHE A 77 2.93 11.05 -8.02
CA PHE A 77 3.07 10.53 -6.66
C PHE A 77 2.97 9.00 -6.60
N LEU A 78 1.97 8.42 -7.27
CA LEU A 78 1.75 6.97 -7.25
C LEU A 78 2.94 6.21 -7.84
N THR A 79 3.44 6.68 -8.99
CA THR A 79 4.46 5.97 -9.76
C THR A 79 5.89 6.26 -9.31
N GLU A 80 6.18 7.47 -8.82
CA GLU A 80 7.54 7.90 -8.46
C GLU A 80 7.82 7.84 -6.96
N GLN A 81 6.79 7.98 -6.11
CA GLN A 81 6.95 7.97 -4.64
C GLN A 81 6.35 6.71 -4.00
N LEU A 82 5.05 6.48 -4.20
CA LEU A 82 4.31 5.46 -3.46
C LEU A 82 4.71 4.04 -3.84
N PHE A 83 4.67 3.70 -5.13
CA PHE A 83 4.98 2.33 -5.58
C PHE A 83 6.45 1.94 -5.31
N PRO A 84 7.47 2.77 -5.59
CA PRO A 84 8.85 2.44 -5.25
C PRO A 84 9.06 2.28 -3.73
N THR A 85 8.44 3.14 -2.91
CA THR A 85 8.50 3.01 -1.45
C THR A 85 7.84 1.71 -0.98
N TRP A 86 6.67 1.37 -1.53
CA TRP A 86 5.96 0.14 -1.21
C TRP A 86 6.78 -1.10 -1.54
N ILE A 87 7.44 -1.17 -2.70
CA ILE A 87 8.33 -2.30 -3.03
C ILE A 87 9.40 -2.53 -1.94
N LEU A 88 9.97 -1.45 -1.41
CA LEU A 88 10.99 -1.52 -0.37
C LEU A 88 10.41 -1.85 1.01
N LEU A 89 9.25 -1.29 1.35
CA LEU A 89 8.73 -1.23 2.72
C LEU A 89 7.39 -1.95 2.95
N LYS A 90 6.82 -2.66 1.97
CA LYS A 90 5.49 -3.31 2.07
C LYS A 90 5.26 -4.23 3.27
N ASP A 91 6.32 -4.70 3.93
CA ASP A 91 6.19 -5.53 5.12
C ASP A 91 5.89 -4.68 6.38
N ILE A 92 6.20 -3.38 6.35
CA ILE A 92 6.02 -2.42 7.45
C ILE A 92 5.06 -1.27 7.10
N MET A 93 4.39 -1.35 5.96
CA MET A 93 3.39 -0.36 5.53
C MET A 93 2.24 -1.02 4.80
N ASN A 94 1.05 -0.48 5.02
CA ASN A 94 -0.15 -0.86 4.29
C ASN A 94 -0.58 0.30 3.42
N VAL A 95 -0.96 0.01 2.17
CA VAL A 95 -1.37 1.02 1.19
C VAL A 95 -2.83 0.82 0.86
N ASN A 96 -3.62 1.88 1.03
CA ASN A 96 -5.01 1.95 0.65
C ASN A 96 -5.16 2.96 -0.49
N LEU A 97 -5.67 2.50 -1.62
CA LEU A 97 -5.93 3.34 -2.79
C LEU A 97 -7.43 3.69 -2.85
N VAL A 98 -7.74 4.97 -2.97
CA VAL A 98 -9.11 5.50 -3.05
C VAL A 98 -9.26 6.35 -4.31
N PRO A 99 -9.39 5.72 -5.51
CA PRO A 99 -9.69 6.42 -6.74
C PRO A 99 -11.11 7.01 -6.65
N PHE A 100 -11.20 8.34 -6.62
CA PHE A 100 -12.40 9.17 -6.68
C PHE A 100 -12.01 10.65 -6.77
N GLY A 101 -11.18 11.10 -5.81
CA GLY A 101 -10.64 12.46 -5.74
C GLY A 101 -11.69 13.57 -5.75
N ASN A 102 -11.54 14.55 -6.64
CA ASN A 102 -12.47 15.67 -6.79
C ASN A 102 -13.71 15.34 -7.61
N ALA A 103 -13.95 14.07 -7.96
CA ALA A 103 -15.18 13.67 -8.61
C ALA A 103 -16.40 14.04 -7.73
N LYS A 104 -17.54 14.22 -8.37
CA LYS A 104 -18.83 14.46 -7.73
C LYS A 104 -19.77 13.35 -8.08
N GLU A 105 -20.44 12.81 -7.08
CA GLU A 105 -21.59 11.96 -7.29
C GLU A 105 -22.84 12.83 -7.41
N LEU A 106 -23.65 12.58 -8.43
CA LEU A 106 -24.94 13.22 -8.68
C LEU A 106 -26.03 12.18 -8.38
N PRO A 107 -26.57 12.15 -7.15
CA PRO A 107 -27.44 11.05 -6.70
C PRO A 107 -28.75 10.95 -7.48
N GLU A 108 -29.24 12.07 -8.01
CA GLU A 108 -30.51 12.14 -8.76
C GLU A 108 -30.44 11.33 -10.06
N ASP A 109 -29.27 11.35 -10.72
CA ASP A 109 -29.05 10.67 -11.99
C ASP A 109 -28.25 9.37 -11.85
N ASN A 110 -27.73 9.08 -10.64
CA ASN A 110 -26.80 7.97 -10.39
C ASN A 110 -25.59 8.04 -11.34
N ILE A 111 -24.99 9.23 -11.45
CA ILE A 111 -23.87 9.55 -12.36
C ILE A 111 -22.72 10.16 -11.56
N PHE A 112 -21.49 9.88 -11.99
CA PHE A 112 -20.30 10.57 -11.53
C PHE A 112 -19.85 11.64 -12.53
N SER A 113 -19.43 12.80 -12.02
CA SER A 113 -18.82 13.87 -12.80
C SER A 113 -17.37 14.05 -12.33
N CYS A 114 -16.41 13.93 -13.24
CA CYS A 114 -14.97 14.00 -12.95
C CYS A 114 -14.32 15.20 -13.67
N GLN A 115 -13.21 15.70 -13.13
CA GLN A 115 -12.58 16.94 -13.61
C GLN A 115 -12.00 16.79 -15.02
N HIS A 116 -11.51 15.60 -15.35
CA HIS A 116 -10.94 15.28 -16.67
C HIS A 116 -11.96 14.57 -17.58
N GLY A 117 -13.26 14.68 -17.27
CA GLY A 117 -14.37 14.18 -18.07
C GLY A 117 -14.70 12.70 -17.85
N GLU A 118 -15.58 12.16 -18.71
CA GLU A 118 -16.06 10.78 -18.62
C GLU A 118 -14.94 9.73 -18.64
N PRO A 119 -13.85 9.88 -19.42
CA PRO A 119 -12.76 8.91 -19.39
C PRO A 119 -12.18 8.68 -18.00
N GLU A 120 -11.96 9.76 -17.22
CA GLU A 120 -11.49 9.66 -15.84
C GLU A 120 -12.48 8.93 -14.94
N CYS A 121 -13.78 9.25 -15.05
CA CYS A 121 -14.79 8.54 -14.28
C CYS A 121 -14.78 7.04 -14.60
N TYR A 122 -14.68 6.68 -15.88
CA TYR A 122 -14.61 5.29 -16.29
C TYR A 122 -13.36 4.59 -15.73
N ILE A 123 -12.18 5.22 -15.85
CA ILE A 123 -10.92 4.65 -15.38
C ILE A 123 -10.90 4.54 -13.85
N ASN A 124 -11.40 5.55 -13.11
CA ASN A 124 -11.58 5.46 -11.67
C ASN A 124 -12.40 4.20 -11.31
N ILE A 125 -13.51 3.93 -12.01
CA ILE A 125 -14.31 2.72 -11.77
C ILE A 125 -13.54 1.45 -12.17
N VAL A 126 -12.70 1.45 -13.22
CA VAL A 126 -11.80 0.32 -13.54
C VAL A 126 -10.86 0.02 -12.37
N GLU A 127 -10.23 1.04 -11.80
CA GLU A 127 -9.30 0.89 -10.68
C GLU A 127 -10.01 0.44 -9.40
N VAL A 128 -11.17 1.03 -9.10
CA VAL A 128 -12.06 0.54 -8.04
C VAL A 128 -12.40 -0.94 -8.24
N SER A 129 -12.71 -1.34 -9.48
CA SER A 129 -13.06 -2.72 -9.82
C SER A 129 -11.88 -3.69 -9.63
N LEU A 130 -10.66 -3.24 -9.92
CA LEU A 130 -9.43 -3.99 -9.63
C LEU A 130 -9.25 -4.18 -8.12
N LEU A 131 -9.51 -3.14 -7.33
CA LEU A 131 -9.36 -3.13 -5.87
C LEU A 131 -10.44 -3.93 -5.12
N ALA A 132 -11.52 -4.36 -5.78
CA ALA A 132 -12.68 -4.99 -5.14
C ALA A 132 -12.36 -6.19 -4.21
N ASN A 133 -11.29 -6.94 -4.50
CA ASN A 133 -10.88 -8.10 -3.72
C ASN A 133 -9.59 -7.87 -2.90
N ASN A 134 -9.01 -6.66 -2.90
CA ASN A 134 -7.76 -6.33 -2.21
C ASN A 134 -6.63 -7.36 -2.42
N ALA A 135 -6.51 -7.88 -3.64
CA ALA A 135 -5.49 -8.89 -3.94
C ALA A 135 -4.11 -8.25 -4.16
N ASP A 136 -3.03 -8.96 -3.84
CA ASP A 136 -1.65 -8.46 -3.89
C ASP A 136 -1.21 -7.95 -5.28
N TYR A 137 -1.83 -8.46 -6.36
CA TYR A 137 -1.51 -8.06 -7.73
C TYR A 137 -2.12 -6.71 -8.11
N THR A 138 -3.11 -6.20 -7.35
CA THR A 138 -3.90 -5.03 -7.76
C THR A 138 -3.06 -3.76 -7.83
N PHE A 139 -2.23 -3.51 -6.82
CA PHE A 139 -1.38 -2.33 -6.82
C PHE A 139 -0.33 -2.33 -7.95
N PRO A 140 0.38 -3.44 -8.25
CA PRO A 140 1.20 -3.54 -9.46
C PRO A 140 0.45 -3.28 -10.78
N VAL A 141 -0.79 -3.76 -10.92
CA VAL A 141 -1.62 -3.49 -12.12
C VAL A 141 -1.92 -2.00 -12.24
N ILE A 142 -2.37 -1.35 -11.15
CA ILE A 142 -2.67 0.09 -11.12
C ILE A 142 -1.41 0.91 -11.39
N TYR A 143 -0.28 0.57 -10.78
CA TYR A 143 1.01 1.22 -11.06
C TYR A 143 1.38 1.15 -12.56
N CYS A 144 1.20 0.00 -13.19
CA CYS A 144 1.47 -0.16 -14.62
C CYS A 144 0.53 0.69 -15.48
N MET A 145 -0.75 0.73 -15.14
CA MET A 145 -1.74 1.57 -15.80
C MET A 145 -1.35 3.04 -15.69
N GLU A 146 -1.06 3.49 -14.47
CA GLU A 146 -0.72 4.86 -14.14
C GLU A 146 0.63 5.31 -14.69
N SER A 147 1.50 4.38 -15.05
CA SER A 147 2.76 4.65 -15.73
C SER A 147 2.61 4.78 -17.26
N SER A 148 1.45 4.42 -17.83
CA SER A 148 1.23 4.42 -19.28
C SER A 148 0.83 5.79 -19.83
N ALA A 149 1.25 6.14 -21.04
CA ALA A 149 0.73 7.31 -21.74
C ALA A 149 -0.79 7.24 -21.98
N ASP A 150 -1.32 6.03 -22.21
CA ASP A 150 -2.75 5.75 -22.34
C ASP A 150 -3.15 4.73 -21.26
N ILE A 151 -3.70 5.25 -20.17
CA ILE A 151 -4.04 4.46 -18.99
C ILE A 151 -5.15 3.44 -19.29
N LEU A 152 -6.16 3.82 -20.08
CA LEU A 152 -7.27 2.94 -20.39
C LEU A 152 -6.84 1.79 -21.32
N LYS A 153 -6.07 2.08 -22.37
CA LYS A 153 -5.58 1.02 -23.27
C LYS A 153 -4.58 0.08 -22.59
N SER A 154 -3.86 0.54 -21.57
CA SER A 154 -2.90 -0.27 -20.84
C SER A 154 -3.54 -1.18 -19.78
N ALA A 155 -4.77 -0.92 -19.33
CA ALA A 155 -5.45 -1.70 -18.29
C ALA A 155 -5.43 -3.21 -18.53
N LYS A 156 -5.79 -3.66 -19.73
CA LYS A 156 -5.80 -5.10 -20.07
C LYS A 156 -4.38 -5.70 -20.16
N PRO A 157 -3.42 -5.11 -20.89
CA PRO A 157 -2.02 -5.55 -20.85
C PRO A 157 -1.40 -5.59 -19.45
N CYS A 158 -1.65 -4.58 -18.61
CA CYS A 158 -1.17 -4.52 -17.24
C CYS A 158 -1.77 -5.64 -16.38
N LEU A 159 -3.08 -5.89 -16.50
CA LEU A 159 -3.72 -7.02 -15.85
C LEU A 159 -3.10 -8.35 -16.29
N GLN A 160 -2.85 -8.53 -17.59
CA GLN A 160 -2.21 -9.73 -18.11
C GLN A 160 -0.77 -9.92 -17.61
N LEU A 161 -0.04 -8.83 -17.38
CA LEU A 161 1.33 -8.87 -16.90
C LEU A 161 1.42 -9.33 -15.43
N PHE A 162 0.57 -8.80 -14.56
CA PHE A 162 0.65 -9.05 -13.11
C PHE A 162 -0.35 -10.08 -12.60
N ALA A 163 -1.43 -10.34 -13.34
CA ALA A 163 -2.49 -11.27 -12.96
C ALA A 163 -3.08 -12.00 -14.18
N PRO A 164 -2.27 -12.78 -14.94
CA PRO A 164 -2.73 -13.46 -16.15
C PRO A 164 -3.88 -14.46 -15.92
N PHE A 165 -4.09 -14.89 -14.67
CA PHE A 165 -5.18 -15.77 -14.24
C PHE A 165 -6.52 -15.03 -14.07
N VAL A 166 -6.53 -13.70 -14.02
CA VAL A 166 -7.75 -12.89 -13.93
C VAL A 166 -8.21 -12.53 -15.34
N LYS A 167 -9.44 -12.92 -15.68
CA LYS A 167 -10.03 -12.57 -16.97
C LYS A 167 -10.41 -11.09 -16.99
N TRP A 168 -10.02 -10.37 -18.04
CA TRP A 168 -10.39 -8.97 -18.26
C TRP A 168 -11.91 -8.75 -18.17
N GLN A 169 -12.71 -9.70 -18.67
CA GLN A 169 -14.16 -9.64 -18.65
C GLN A 169 -14.74 -9.53 -17.23
N THR A 170 -14.05 -10.08 -16.22
CA THR A 170 -14.46 -9.93 -14.82
C THR A 170 -14.34 -8.48 -14.37
N ILE A 171 -13.25 -7.81 -14.74
CA ILE A 171 -13.03 -6.38 -14.44
C ILE A 171 -14.02 -5.54 -15.22
N GLU A 172 -14.14 -5.76 -16.53
CA GLU A 172 -15.06 -5.01 -17.41
C GLU A 172 -16.53 -5.14 -16.97
N SER A 173 -16.96 -6.32 -16.53
CA SER A 173 -18.33 -6.53 -16.02
C SER A 173 -18.55 -5.82 -14.69
N CYS A 174 -17.53 -5.77 -13.82
CA CYS A 174 -17.59 -4.99 -12.60
C CYS A 174 -17.69 -3.50 -12.92
N THR A 175 -16.85 -3.01 -13.84
CA THR A 175 -16.77 -1.60 -14.21
C THR A 175 -18.08 -1.07 -14.80
N ARG A 176 -18.72 -1.85 -15.69
CA ARG A 176 -20.00 -1.46 -16.31
C ARG A 176 -21.23 -1.77 -15.46
N GLY A 177 -21.05 -2.49 -14.37
CA GLY A 177 -22.14 -3.00 -13.55
C GLY A 177 -22.38 -2.18 -12.29
N GLU A 178 -23.52 -2.43 -11.66
CA GLU A 178 -23.92 -1.88 -10.37
C GLU A 178 -22.88 -2.11 -9.27
N PHE A 179 -22.08 -3.18 -9.35
CA PHE A 179 -21.06 -3.45 -8.35
C PHE A 179 -19.93 -2.42 -8.39
N GLY A 180 -19.37 -2.12 -9.58
CA GLY A 180 -18.37 -1.07 -9.73
C GLY A 180 -18.91 0.31 -9.33
N HIS A 181 -20.15 0.61 -9.70
CA HIS A 181 -20.82 1.86 -9.30
C HIS A 181 -20.94 1.98 -7.77
N ARG A 182 -21.38 0.92 -7.07
CA ARG A 182 -21.44 0.92 -5.60
C ARG A 182 -20.08 1.08 -4.95
N LEU A 183 -19.04 0.47 -5.50
CA LEU A 183 -17.68 0.63 -4.96
C LEU A 183 -17.16 2.06 -5.18
N MET A 184 -17.48 2.69 -6.32
CA MET A 184 -17.15 4.10 -6.59
C MET A 184 -17.88 5.04 -5.63
N HIS A 185 -19.17 4.77 -5.35
CA HIS A 185 -19.93 5.46 -4.30
C HIS A 185 -19.28 5.31 -2.92
N GLN A 186 -18.80 4.11 -2.55
CA GLN A 186 -18.09 3.91 -1.28
C GLN A 186 -16.81 4.76 -1.21
N ASN A 187 -16.08 4.91 -2.31
CA ASN A 187 -14.94 5.81 -2.38
C ASN A 187 -15.36 7.29 -2.29
N ALA A 188 -16.51 7.66 -2.87
CA ALA A 188 -17.09 8.99 -2.70
C ALA A 188 -17.34 9.31 -1.21
N VAL A 189 -18.01 8.40 -0.50
CA VAL A 189 -18.31 8.53 0.93
C VAL A 189 -17.02 8.61 1.76
N LYS A 190 -16.03 7.75 1.49
CA LYS A 190 -14.72 7.81 2.17
C LYS A 190 -14.03 9.16 1.96
N THR A 191 -14.03 9.65 0.72
CA THR A 191 -13.37 10.92 0.35
C THR A 191 -14.08 12.12 0.99
N GLN A 192 -15.41 12.12 1.03
CA GLN A 192 -16.22 13.17 1.68
C GLN A 192 -16.10 13.15 3.20
N ALA A 193 -15.78 12.01 3.80
CA ALA A 193 -15.60 11.87 5.24
C ALA A 193 -14.24 12.40 5.76
N LEU A 194 -13.34 12.82 4.86
CA LEU A 194 -12.02 13.36 5.22
C LEU A 194 -12.13 14.56 6.16
N LYS A 195 -11.25 14.59 7.16
CA LYS A 195 -11.11 15.70 8.11
C LYS A 195 -9.63 16.11 8.20
N PRO A 196 -9.26 17.34 7.80
CA PRO A 196 -10.12 18.31 7.10
C PRO A 196 -10.59 17.78 5.73
N ALA A 197 -11.64 18.39 5.18
CA ALA A 197 -12.04 18.10 3.81
C ALA A 197 -10.85 18.37 2.87
N HIS A 198 -10.60 17.45 1.93
CA HIS A 198 -9.53 17.62 0.96
C HIS A 198 -9.76 18.87 0.10
N LEU A 199 -8.68 19.57 -0.23
CA LEU A 199 -8.72 20.79 -1.05
C LEU A 199 -8.13 20.60 -2.45
N HIS A 200 -7.41 19.49 -2.65
CA HIS A 200 -6.74 19.10 -3.87
C HIS A 200 -6.50 17.59 -3.86
N VAL A 201 -5.97 17.08 -4.97
CA VAL A 201 -5.43 15.72 -5.08
C VAL A 201 -4.01 15.77 -5.70
N PRO A 202 -3.11 14.81 -5.40
CA PRO A 202 -3.30 13.70 -4.48
C PRO A 202 -3.49 14.19 -3.04
N TRP A 203 -4.31 13.47 -2.27
CA TRP A 203 -4.49 13.71 -0.84
C TRP A 203 -4.03 12.50 -0.04
N ILE A 204 -3.03 12.70 0.82
CA ILE A 204 -2.30 11.59 1.46
C ILE A 204 -2.50 11.64 2.98
N THR A 205 -3.03 10.56 3.54
CA THR A 205 -3.14 10.41 5.01
C THR A 205 -2.20 9.33 5.51
N PHE A 206 -1.61 9.57 6.67
CA PHE A 206 -0.76 8.63 7.40
C PHE A 206 -1.45 8.24 8.69
N ASN A 207 -1.71 6.94 8.89
CA ASN A 207 -2.47 6.43 10.03
C ASN A 207 -3.82 7.14 10.24
N GLY A 208 -4.48 7.52 9.14
CA GLY A 208 -5.76 8.24 9.15
C GLY A 208 -5.65 9.74 9.43
N GLU A 209 -4.45 10.27 9.67
CA GLU A 209 -4.22 11.70 9.91
C GLU A 209 -3.68 12.40 8.66
N TYR A 210 -4.07 13.66 8.50
CA TYR A 210 -3.60 14.55 7.45
C TYR A 210 -2.89 15.76 8.05
N THR A 211 -1.77 16.15 7.44
CA THR A 211 -1.24 17.51 7.58
C THR A 211 -0.60 17.94 6.26
N ASN A 212 -0.62 19.23 5.97
CA ASN A 212 0.10 19.81 4.82
C ASN A 212 1.60 19.46 4.85
N GLU A 213 2.25 19.51 6.02
CA GLU A 213 3.69 19.25 6.13
C GLU A 213 4.06 17.80 5.75
N TRP A 214 3.28 16.82 6.22
CA TRP A 214 3.50 15.41 5.91
C TRP A 214 3.23 15.14 4.43
N GLU A 215 2.19 15.73 3.84
CA GLU A 215 1.90 15.60 2.42
C GLU A 215 3.00 16.22 1.55
N ASP A 216 3.41 17.46 1.82
CA ASP A 216 4.49 18.15 1.09
C ASP A 216 5.79 17.34 1.11
N LYS A 217 6.15 16.78 2.26
CA LYS A 217 7.32 15.91 2.40
C LYS A 217 7.14 14.57 1.68
N ALA A 218 5.93 14.02 1.66
CA ALA A 218 5.62 12.75 0.99
C ALA A 218 5.89 12.82 -0.51
N MET A 219 5.67 13.98 -1.12
CA MET A 219 5.92 14.21 -2.56
C MET A 219 7.39 14.04 -2.97
N SER A 220 8.34 14.06 -2.04
CA SER A 220 9.78 13.93 -2.33
C SER A 220 10.50 12.87 -1.50
N THR A 221 9.99 12.53 -0.31
CA THR A 221 10.68 11.70 0.67
C THR A 221 9.74 10.75 1.42
N LEU A 222 8.75 10.17 0.73
CA LEU A 222 7.77 9.25 1.35
C LEU A 222 8.43 8.12 2.15
N PHE A 223 9.50 7.53 1.62
CA PHE A 223 10.29 6.50 2.30
C PHE A 223 10.74 6.94 3.70
N ASN A 224 11.25 8.17 3.84
CA ASN A 224 11.71 8.70 5.12
C ASN A 224 10.55 8.85 6.10
N ILE A 225 9.38 9.27 5.62
CA ILE A 225 8.16 9.40 6.41
C ILE A 225 7.73 8.06 6.98
N VAL A 226 7.61 7.03 6.13
CA VAL A 226 7.25 5.68 6.56
C VAL A 226 8.20 5.20 7.65
N CYS A 227 9.50 5.37 7.43
CA CYS A 227 10.49 5.02 8.43
C CYS A 227 10.33 5.80 9.75
N ILE A 228 10.03 7.10 9.71
CA ILE A 228 9.85 7.91 10.93
C ILE A 228 8.60 7.47 11.70
N LEU A 229 7.54 7.08 11.00
CA LEU A 229 6.27 6.66 11.60
C LEU A 229 6.30 5.21 12.09
N TYR A 230 7.11 4.35 11.48
CA TYR A 230 7.30 2.98 11.93
C TYR A 230 8.14 2.94 13.22
N LYS A 231 7.46 2.95 14.36
CA LYS A 231 8.04 2.95 15.70
C LYS A 231 7.23 2.08 16.66
N VAL A 232 7.93 1.44 17.59
CA VAL A 232 7.32 0.77 18.74
C VAL A 232 6.47 1.77 19.53
N CYS A 233 5.20 1.45 19.77
CA CYS A 233 4.42 2.10 20.81
C CYS A 233 5.02 1.72 22.17
N THR A 234 5.90 2.54 22.72
CA THR A 234 6.30 2.38 24.12
C THR A 234 5.10 2.76 24.98
N CYS A 235 4.40 1.75 25.50
CA CYS A 235 3.50 1.93 26.63
C CYS A 235 4.33 2.43 27.81
N PHE A 236 4.33 3.74 28.07
CA PHE A 236 4.78 4.26 29.35
C PHE A 236 3.79 3.77 30.41
N HIS A 237 4.11 2.66 31.08
CA HIS A 237 3.53 2.39 32.39
C HIS A 237 3.99 3.51 33.31
N PHE A 238 3.11 4.50 33.53
CA PHE A 238 3.22 5.37 34.69
C PHE A 238 3.02 4.49 35.92
N TYR A 239 4.12 3.96 36.46
CA TYR A 239 4.14 3.53 37.85
C TYR A 239 4.02 4.79 38.70
N HIS A 240 2.79 5.11 39.11
CA HIS A 240 2.58 6.00 40.25
C HIS A 240 3.08 5.26 41.49
N PHE A 241 4.21 5.71 42.03
CA PHE A 241 4.64 5.44 43.40
C PHE A 241 3.84 6.32 44.38
#